data_AF-A0A0N8RX57-F1
#
_entry.id   AF-A0A0N8RX57-F1
#
_cell.length_a   1.000
_cell.length_b   1.000
_cell.length_c   1.000
_cell.angle_alpha   90.00
_cell.angle_beta   90.00
_cell.angle_gamma   90.00
#
_symmetry.space_group_name_H-M   'P 1'
#
loop_
_entity.id
_entity.type
_entity.pdbx_description
1 polymer ?
#
loop_
_entity_poly.entity_id
_entity_poly.type
_entity_poly.pdbx_seq_one_letter_code
_entity_poly.pdbx_strand_id
1 'polypeptide(L)'
;MCTMKSSVAVNMGTLNVLACGMSLLALMPAFAMAAESPLTQAINRITADSRQERVIELRELGIDRPIILNATDARRELYLPVPANVPLTDATLNFDASYLNGEAGRNTLLLSLDGYPVRALGLNEEQGNASAVLGVDKAARESGSVRLGIAWSSVISKVLCEDERAIGNVLRIDPHTRLTYGYDASQLQDVGAAWNALPGKPGLLVAPGTLSSASYDAAWRLGVALERIGKQARILPFPAVQDSVDLSGLNIPAELKQIPAFAGLEGKGQYTLRDPAEIGALLMLGQTPALQADLAISDPQLLKAIDDAMDALQAQVQGLDATAAAALGQWRERHIKQPLANSTEDVSLALLGNRALLMIKPESANKAIGLFSSAWNKLARNRQLTIGEETAMPLSEDGRVALTRLGGKPGT
;
A
#
# COMPACT_ATOMS: atom_id res chain seq x y z
N MET A 1 52.11 -29.88 50.76
CA MET A 1 51.35 -30.30 51.95
C MET A 1 49.89 -29.99 51.68
N CYS A 2 48.91 -30.89 51.67
CA CYS A 2 48.79 -32.33 51.86
C CYS A 2 47.53 -32.72 51.05
N THR A 3 47.59 -33.59 50.04
CA THR A 3 47.45 -35.06 50.12
C THR A 3 46.29 -35.60 50.96
N MET A 4 45.37 -36.25 50.23
CA MET A 4 44.76 -37.57 50.47
C MET A 4 43.95 -37.84 51.75
N LYS A 5 42.79 -38.49 51.58
CA LYS A 5 42.57 -39.96 51.75
C LYS A 5 41.07 -40.24 51.52
N SER A 6 40.68 -41.11 50.57
CA SER A 6 40.57 -42.59 50.72
C SER A 6 39.78 -42.95 51.98
N SER A 7 38.75 -43.79 51.96
CA SER A 7 38.58 -45.14 51.38
C SER A 7 37.18 -45.62 51.83
N VAL A 8 36.52 -46.64 51.30
CA VAL A 8 36.86 -48.08 51.41
C VAL A 8 35.87 -48.86 50.52
N ALA A 9 36.41 -49.88 49.85
CA ALA A 9 35.74 -50.90 49.06
C ALA A 9 35.48 -52.17 49.89
N VAL A 10 34.52 -53.02 49.47
CA VAL A 10 34.59 -54.50 49.51
C VAL A 10 33.64 -55.02 48.40
N ASN A 11 34.11 -55.66 47.31
CA ASN A 11 34.40 -57.10 47.08
C ASN A 11 33.15 -58.00 47.28
N MET A 12 32.72 -58.94 46.42
CA MET A 12 33.41 -59.97 45.63
C MET A 12 32.40 -60.55 44.60
N GLY A 13 32.89 -61.22 43.55
CA GLY A 13 32.17 -62.35 42.95
C GLY A 13 32.12 -62.39 41.43
N THR A 14 33.14 -63.00 40.82
CA THR A 14 33.23 -63.40 39.40
C THR A 14 32.19 -64.45 38.99
N LEU A 15 31.72 -64.41 37.73
CA LEU A 15 31.60 -65.58 36.83
C LEU A 15 31.17 -65.15 35.41
N ASN A 16 31.98 -65.52 34.42
CA ASN A 16 31.69 -65.49 32.98
C ASN A 16 30.49 -66.38 32.64
N VAL A 17 29.68 -66.05 31.62
CA VAL A 17 29.19 -66.96 30.57
C VAL A 17 28.58 -66.14 29.40
N LEU A 18 28.91 -66.57 28.17
CA LEU A 18 28.35 -66.15 26.87
C LEU A 18 26.81 -66.22 26.80
N ALA A 19 26.18 -65.41 25.94
CA ALA A 19 25.38 -65.90 24.79
C ALA A 19 24.40 -64.87 24.22
N CYS A 20 24.34 -64.86 22.88
CA CYS A 20 23.22 -64.50 22.01
C CYS A 20 22.63 -63.08 22.09
N GLY A 21 23.13 -62.22 21.20
CA GLY A 21 22.38 -61.07 20.69
C GLY A 21 21.26 -61.53 19.75
N MET A 22 20.02 -61.26 20.16
CA MET A 22 18.90 -61.02 19.24
C MET A 22 18.25 -59.70 19.65
N SER A 23 18.66 -58.62 18.98
CA SER A 23 17.98 -57.34 19.08
C SER A 23 16.79 -57.32 18.12
N LEU A 24 15.59 -57.45 18.67
CA LEU A 24 14.37 -56.90 18.06
C LEU A 24 14.58 -55.39 17.89
N LEU A 25 14.80 -54.93 16.66
CA LEU A 25 14.73 -53.52 16.32
C LEU A 25 13.37 -53.25 15.68
N ALA A 26 12.63 -52.38 16.39
CA ALA A 26 11.27 -51.98 16.16
C ALA A 26 11.02 -51.43 14.75
N LEU A 27 9.87 -51.79 14.18
CA LEU A 27 9.21 -50.99 13.14
C LEU A 27 8.87 -49.61 13.72
N MET A 28 9.67 -48.60 13.39
CA MET A 28 9.21 -47.22 13.45
C MET A 28 8.68 -46.83 12.07
N PRO A 29 7.44 -46.32 11.95
CA PRO A 29 6.98 -45.72 10.71
C PRO A 29 7.84 -44.49 10.44
N ALA A 30 8.61 -44.54 9.36
CA ALA A 30 9.28 -43.38 8.82
C ALA A 30 8.20 -42.39 8.34
N PHE A 31 7.88 -41.40 9.17
CA PHE A 31 7.33 -40.15 8.66
C PHE A 31 8.42 -39.49 7.84
N ALA A 32 8.47 -39.82 6.56
CA ALA A 32 9.21 -39.03 5.59
C ALA A 32 8.58 -37.64 5.60
N MET A 33 9.25 -36.68 6.24
CA MET A 33 9.03 -35.27 5.98
C MET A 33 9.32 -35.07 4.50
N ALA A 34 8.27 -35.11 3.67
CA ALA A 34 8.38 -34.85 2.25
C ALA A 34 9.02 -33.47 2.09
N ALA A 35 10.18 -33.42 1.44
CA ALA A 35 10.77 -32.15 1.06
C ALA A 35 9.73 -31.36 0.26
N GLU A 36 9.42 -30.13 0.69
CA GLU A 36 8.48 -29.27 -0.02
C GLU A 36 8.92 -29.15 -1.48
N SER A 37 7.98 -29.40 -2.40
CA SER A 37 8.28 -29.31 -3.83
C SER A 37 8.73 -27.89 -4.20
N PRO A 38 9.57 -27.71 -5.23
CA PRO A 38 9.97 -26.38 -5.69
C PRO A 38 8.78 -25.48 -6.02
N LEU A 39 7.67 -26.06 -6.51
CA LEU A 39 6.44 -25.35 -6.79
C LEU A 39 5.74 -24.86 -5.52
N THR A 40 5.66 -25.71 -4.48
CA THR A 40 5.17 -25.33 -3.15
C THR A 40 5.99 -24.19 -2.56
N GLN A 41 7.32 -24.26 -2.65
CA GLN A 41 8.20 -23.19 -2.17
C GLN A 41 7.97 -21.87 -2.92
N ALA A 42 7.76 -21.91 -4.24
CA ALA A 42 7.46 -20.71 -5.03
C ALA A 42 6.14 -20.04 -4.62
N ILE A 43 5.09 -20.83 -4.38
CA ILE A 43 3.79 -20.35 -3.84
C ILE A 43 3.98 -19.72 -2.45
N ASN A 44 4.77 -20.37 -1.57
CA ASN A 44 5.06 -19.86 -0.23
C ASN A 44 5.84 -18.52 -0.27
N ARG A 45 6.75 -18.34 -1.23
CA ARG A 45 7.46 -17.06 -1.41
C ARG A 45 6.50 -15.93 -1.78
N ILE A 46 5.57 -16.18 -2.71
CA ILE A 46 4.54 -15.19 -3.09
C ILE A 46 3.61 -14.91 -1.91
N THR A 47 3.27 -15.93 -1.13
CA THR A 47 2.47 -15.78 0.09
C THR A 47 3.12 -14.81 1.09
N ALA A 48 4.44 -14.83 1.20
CA ALA A 48 5.19 -13.96 2.11
C ALA A 48 5.40 -12.54 1.56
N ASP A 49 5.15 -12.29 0.27
CA ASP A 49 5.38 -11.00 -0.36
C ASP A 49 4.09 -10.20 -0.51
N SER A 50 3.75 -9.45 0.54
CA SER A 50 2.67 -8.46 0.57
C SER A 50 3.19 -7.02 0.44
N ARG A 51 4.43 -6.84 -0.03
CA ARG A 51 5.04 -5.52 -0.13
C ARG A 51 4.41 -4.73 -1.27
N GLN A 52 4.04 -3.49 -0.97
CA GLN A 52 3.56 -2.53 -1.95
C GLN A 52 4.47 -1.30 -1.97
N GLU A 53 4.73 -0.78 -3.17
CA GLU A 53 5.42 0.48 -3.36
C GLU A 53 4.44 1.61 -3.72
N ARG A 54 4.78 2.83 -3.31
CA ARG A 54 4.02 4.05 -3.55
C ARG A 54 4.96 5.20 -3.86
N VAL A 55 4.51 6.03 -4.79
CA VAL A 55 5.09 7.33 -5.09
C VAL A 55 3.96 8.35 -4.95
N ILE A 56 4.23 9.43 -4.21
CA ILE A 56 3.29 10.52 -4.04
C ILE A 56 4.01 11.82 -4.36
N GLU A 57 3.54 12.51 -5.39
CA GLU A 57 4.05 13.82 -5.77
C GLU A 57 3.12 14.93 -5.27
N LEU A 58 3.64 16.15 -5.07
CA LEU A 58 2.81 17.29 -4.65
C LEU A 58 1.68 17.59 -5.65
N ARG A 59 1.92 17.42 -6.96
CA ARG A 59 0.89 17.56 -7.99
C ARG A 59 -0.30 16.60 -7.81
N GLU A 60 -0.05 15.41 -7.27
CA GLU A 60 -1.10 14.42 -7.00
C GLU A 60 -1.92 14.76 -5.74
N LEU A 61 -1.43 15.71 -4.93
CA LEU A 61 -2.13 16.28 -3.80
C LEU A 61 -2.87 17.59 -4.18
N GLY A 62 -2.95 17.91 -5.47
CA GLY A 62 -3.59 19.13 -5.98
C GLY A 62 -2.69 20.37 -5.98
N ILE A 63 -1.38 20.23 -5.74
CA ILE A 63 -0.41 21.33 -5.85
C ILE A 63 0.22 21.26 -7.24
N ASP A 64 -0.50 21.78 -8.23
CA ASP A 64 -0.13 21.73 -9.66
C ASP A 64 0.84 22.84 -10.10
N ARG A 65 1.04 23.84 -9.26
CA ARG A 65 1.93 25.00 -9.50
C ARG A 65 3.03 25.09 -8.45
N PRO A 66 4.21 25.64 -8.81
CA PRO A 66 5.28 25.83 -7.86
C PRO A 66 4.84 26.66 -6.64
N ILE A 67 5.24 26.22 -5.45
CA ILE A 67 5.05 27.00 -4.22
C ILE A 67 6.16 28.02 -4.14
N ILE A 68 5.80 29.28 -3.93
CA ILE A 68 6.71 30.42 -3.89
C ILE A 68 6.81 30.93 -2.46
N LEU A 69 8.02 30.98 -1.91
CA LEU A 69 8.32 31.57 -0.59
C LEU A 69 9.24 32.78 -0.79
N ASN A 70 8.79 33.98 -0.42
CA ASN A 70 9.47 35.24 -0.72
C ASN A 70 9.43 36.27 0.44
N ALA A 71 9.23 35.81 1.67
CA ALA A 71 9.25 36.67 2.85
C ALA A 71 10.56 36.50 3.65
N THR A 72 10.87 37.46 4.52
CA THR A 72 12.04 37.48 5.40
C THR A 72 12.15 36.22 6.28
N ASP A 73 11.03 35.70 6.76
CA ASP A 73 10.88 34.36 7.36
C ASP A 73 9.57 33.74 6.83
N ALA A 74 9.69 32.90 5.81
CA ALA A 74 8.59 32.18 5.20
C ALA A 74 8.65 30.71 5.62
N ARG A 75 7.55 30.20 6.19
CA ARG A 75 7.45 28.80 6.61
C ARG A 75 6.29 28.12 5.92
N ARG A 76 6.53 26.90 5.46
CA ARG A 76 5.52 26.04 4.86
C ARG A 76 5.64 24.65 5.44
N GLU A 77 4.48 24.04 5.70
CA GLU A 77 4.41 22.65 6.09
C GLU A 77 3.55 21.91 5.07
N LEU A 78 4.06 20.77 4.62
CA LEU A 78 3.41 19.88 3.68
C LEU A 78 3.26 18.51 4.34
N TYR A 79 2.09 17.91 4.20
CA TYR A 79 1.79 16.60 4.77
C TYR A 79 1.65 15.61 3.63
N LEU A 80 2.62 14.69 3.52
CA LEU A 80 2.62 13.66 2.49
C LEU A 80 1.96 12.40 3.08
N PRO A 81 0.83 11.94 2.54
CA PRO A 81 0.06 10.87 3.16
C PRO A 81 0.84 9.55 3.14
N VAL A 82 0.74 8.79 4.23
CA VAL A 82 1.27 7.43 4.37
C VAL A 82 0.27 6.59 5.16
N PRO A 83 0.29 5.26 5.06
CA PRO A 83 -0.62 4.45 5.86
C PRO A 83 -0.37 4.67 7.36
N ALA A 84 -1.44 5.02 8.08
CA ALA A 84 -1.35 5.27 9.51
C ALA A 84 -1.00 3.99 10.26
N ASN A 85 -0.15 4.10 11.28
CA ASN A 85 0.30 2.99 12.14
C ASN A 85 1.00 1.83 11.42
N VAL A 86 1.41 2.00 10.15
CA VAL A 86 2.19 0.99 9.41
C VAL A 86 3.62 1.50 9.20
N PRO A 87 4.65 0.70 9.56
CA PRO A 87 6.04 1.03 9.26
C PRO A 87 6.29 1.14 7.75
N LEU A 88 7.20 2.04 7.37
CA LEU A 88 7.60 2.23 5.98
C LEU A 88 8.86 1.43 5.66
N THR A 89 9.04 1.12 4.39
CA THR A 89 10.25 0.49 3.83
C THR A 89 10.78 1.37 2.70
N ASP A 90 12.11 1.45 2.56
CA ASP A 90 12.80 2.21 1.50
C ASP A 90 12.26 3.64 1.26
N ALA A 91 11.86 4.31 2.35
CA ALA A 91 11.22 5.61 2.31
C ALA A 91 12.23 6.74 2.05
N THR A 92 11.99 7.49 0.97
CA THR A 92 12.85 8.59 0.51
C THR A 92 11.99 9.76 0.02
N LEU A 93 12.33 10.98 0.46
CA LEU A 93 11.71 12.20 -0.03
C LEU A 93 12.68 12.94 -0.97
N ASN A 94 12.27 13.11 -2.21
CA ASN A 94 12.97 13.93 -3.20
C ASN A 94 12.31 15.32 -3.19
N PHE A 95 13.00 16.27 -2.57
CA PHE A 95 12.61 17.68 -2.55
C PHE A 95 13.20 18.37 -3.78
N ASP A 96 12.35 18.85 -4.67
CA ASP A 96 12.75 19.53 -5.89
C ASP A 96 12.50 21.04 -5.73
N ALA A 97 13.56 21.84 -5.79
CA ALA A 97 13.45 23.28 -5.58
C ALA A 97 14.55 24.07 -6.30
N SER A 98 14.26 25.34 -6.55
CA SER A 98 15.23 26.33 -7.05
C SER A 98 15.07 27.64 -6.30
N TYR A 99 16.08 28.48 -6.34
CA TYR A 99 16.01 29.82 -5.77
C TYR A 99 16.50 30.87 -6.76
N LEU A 100 16.01 32.09 -6.56
CA LEU A 100 16.42 33.30 -7.25
C LEU A 100 16.60 34.37 -6.16
N ASN A 101 17.71 35.09 -6.22
CA ASN A 101 18.02 36.17 -5.31
C ASN A 101 18.20 37.46 -6.10
N GLY A 102 17.22 38.35 -6.00
CA GLY A 102 17.30 39.69 -6.61
C GLY A 102 18.04 40.70 -5.74
N GLU A 103 18.22 40.40 -4.45
CA GLU A 103 18.86 41.28 -3.48
C GLU A 103 19.99 40.52 -2.75
N ALA A 104 21.13 41.18 -2.60
CA ALA A 104 22.24 40.65 -1.82
C ALA A 104 21.84 40.49 -0.34
N GLY A 105 22.41 39.50 0.34
CA GLY A 105 22.08 39.22 1.72
C GLY A 105 22.43 37.80 2.14
N ARG A 106 21.81 37.36 3.24
CA ARG A 106 21.91 35.99 3.73
C ARG A 106 20.56 35.29 3.59
N ASN A 107 20.55 34.30 2.73
CA ASN A 107 19.41 33.44 2.44
C ASN A 107 19.69 32.04 2.99
N THR A 108 18.75 31.50 3.75
CA THR A 108 18.90 30.20 4.43
C THR A 108 17.65 29.35 4.20
N LEU A 109 17.86 28.11 3.76
CA LEU A 109 16.84 27.07 3.69
C LEU A 109 17.07 26.06 4.81
N LEU A 110 16.00 25.75 5.55
CA LEU A 110 15.96 24.66 6.52
C LEU A 110 14.84 23.69 6.12
N LEU A 111 15.19 22.41 6.00
CA LEU A 111 14.25 21.32 5.78
C LEU A 111 14.15 20.48 7.04
N SER A 112 12.93 20.15 7.44
CA SER A 112 12.62 19.26 8.55
C SER A 112 11.67 18.15 8.14
N LEU A 113 11.83 16.99 8.77
CA LEU A 113 10.92 15.85 8.67
C LEU A 113 10.37 15.54 10.05
N ASP A 114 9.05 15.47 10.17
CA ASP A 114 8.34 15.18 11.42
C ASP A 114 8.75 16.12 12.57
N GLY A 115 9.12 17.36 12.23
CA GLY A 115 9.57 18.39 13.16
C GLY A 115 11.08 18.39 13.45
N TYR A 116 11.83 17.38 13.00
CA TYR A 116 13.28 17.31 13.17
C TYR A 116 14.01 17.96 12.00
N PRO A 117 14.90 18.94 12.22
CA PRO A 117 15.74 19.49 11.16
C PRO A 117 16.67 18.42 10.58
N VAL A 118 16.61 18.20 9.26
CA VAL A 118 17.41 17.19 8.56
C VAL A 118 18.41 17.78 7.58
N ARG A 119 18.20 19.03 7.12
CA ARG A 119 19.11 19.71 6.20
C ARG A 119 19.01 21.23 6.34
N ALA A 120 20.14 21.91 6.34
CA ALA A 120 20.24 23.36 6.30
C ALA A 120 21.22 23.81 5.20
N LEU A 121 20.89 24.85 4.44
CA LEU A 121 21.72 25.36 3.35
C LEU A 121 21.73 26.89 3.37
N GLY A 122 22.90 27.50 3.15
CA GLY A 122 23.02 28.89 2.75
C GLY A 122 22.93 28.99 1.23
N LEU A 123 22.03 29.84 0.72
CA LEU A 123 21.70 29.94 -0.71
C LEU A 123 21.87 31.39 -1.19
N ASN A 124 23.11 31.89 -1.20
CA ASN A 124 23.40 33.33 -1.37
C ASN A 124 23.84 33.73 -2.79
N GLU A 125 24.01 32.78 -3.72
CA GLU A 125 24.29 33.10 -5.12
C GLU A 125 23.07 33.75 -5.79
N GLU A 126 23.20 34.37 -6.96
CA GLU A 126 22.08 35.04 -7.64
C GLU A 126 20.91 34.08 -7.96
N GLN A 127 21.20 32.82 -8.26
CA GLN A 127 20.21 31.78 -8.49
C GLN A 127 20.84 30.40 -8.37
N GLY A 128 20.02 29.37 -8.16
CA GLY A 128 20.54 28.01 -8.18
C GLY A 128 19.53 26.92 -7.87
N ASN A 129 20.07 25.70 -7.74
CA ASN A 129 19.34 24.51 -7.34
C ASN A 129 19.32 24.40 -5.80
N ALA A 130 18.14 24.17 -5.24
CA ALA A 130 17.91 23.94 -3.81
C ALA A 130 17.35 22.53 -3.51
N SER A 131 17.36 21.65 -4.51
CA SER A 131 16.87 20.28 -4.42
C SER A 131 17.70 19.42 -3.46
N ALA A 132 17.04 18.44 -2.86
CA ALA A 132 17.60 17.53 -1.89
C ALA A 132 16.93 16.16 -1.95
N VAL A 133 17.72 15.10 -1.73
CA VAL A 133 17.19 13.78 -1.41
C VAL A 133 17.34 13.59 0.10
N LEU A 134 16.23 13.29 0.78
CA LEU A 134 16.16 13.15 2.23
C LEU A 134 15.70 11.72 2.57
N GLY A 135 16.42 11.05 3.47
CA GLY A 135 15.96 9.79 4.04
C GLY A 135 14.80 10.03 4.99
N VAL A 136 13.76 9.19 4.91
CA VAL A 136 12.58 9.28 5.78
C VAL A 136 12.64 8.17 6.82
N ASP A 137 12.40 8.52 8.09
CA ASP A 137 12.36 7.53 9.16
C ASP A 137 11.27 6.48 8.91
N LYS A 138 11.58 5.21 9.18
CA LYS A 138 10.75 4.06 8.82
C LYS A 138 9.69 3.74 9.88
N ALA A 139 9.68 4.41 11.03
CA ALA A 139 8.73 4.13 12.09
C ALA A 139 7.28 4.38 11.65
N ALA A 140 6.38 3.61 12.26
CA ALA A 140 4.94 3.79 12.11
C ALA A 140 4.52 5.18 12.62
N ARG A 141 3.60 5.84 11.91
CA ARG A 141 3.10 7.18 12.25
C ARG A 141 1.61 7.14 12.48
N GLU A 142 1.17 7.57 13.67
CA GLU A 142 -0.27 7.67 13.96
C GLU A 142 -0.95 8.73 13.08
N SER A 143 -0.23 9.80 12.72
CA SER A 143 -0.74 10.91 11.91
C SER A 143 -1.15 10.52 10.49
N GLY A 144 -0.72 9.35 9.98
CA GLY A 144 -0.93 8.95 8.59
C GLY A 144 -0.28 9.92 7.58
N SER A 145 0.77 10.64 7.99
CA SER A 145 1.49 11.56 7.11
C SER A 145 2.94 11.76 7.56
N VAL A 146 3.83 11.94 6.59
CA VAL A 146 5.17 12.49 6.79
C VAL A 146 5.04 14.00 6.71
N ARG A 147 5.47 14.71 7.77
CA ARG A 147 5.42 16.17 7.82
C ARG A 147 6.73 16.75 7.29
N LEU A 148 6.68 17.34 6.11
CA LEU A 148 7.77 18.12 5.53
C LEU A 148 7.64 19.59 5.97
N GLY A 149 8.57 20.05 6.80
CA GLY A 149 8.71 21.46 7.14
C GLY A 149 9.76 22.12 6.23
N ILE A 150 9.41 23.27 5.68
CA ILE A 150 10.29 24.13 4.90
C ILE A 150 10.30 25.49 5.55
N ALA A 151 11.47 25.94 6.00
CA ALA A 151 11.68 27.32 6.45
C ALA A 151 12.69 27.99 5.52
N TRP A 152 12.29 29.14 5.01
CA TRP A 152 13.09 30.03 4.17
C TRP A 152 13.27 31.34 4.92
N SER A 153 14.51 31.76 5.09
CA SER A 153 14.82 33.07 5.65
C SER A 153 15.68 33.86 4.67
N SER A 154 15.30 35.11 4.44
CA SER A 154 16.02 36.06 3.60
C SER A 154 16.29 37.34 4.38
N VAL A 155 17.55 37.58 4.73
CA VAL A 155 17.99 38.77 5.47
C VAL A 155 18.86 39.62 4.56
N ILE A 156 18.34 40.76 4.12
CA ILE A 156 19.03 41.67 3.18
C ILE A 156 19.95 42.69 3.85
N SER A 157 19.67 43.07 5.10
CA SER A 157 20.52 43.99 5.86
C SER A 157 20.82 43.49 7.27
N LYS A 158 21.94 43.98 7.83
CA LYS A 158 22.29 43.79 9.25
C LYS A 158 22.02 45.05 10.08
N VAL A 159 21.58 46.14 9.45
CA VAL A 159 21.33 47.43 10.11
C VAL A 159 19.92 47.43 10.68
N LEU A 160 19.82 47.69 11.98
CA LEU A 160 18.53 47.78 12.66
C LEU A 160 17.71 48.95 12.07
N CYS A 161 16.44 48.69 11.71
CA CYS A 161 15.46 49.64 11.14
C CYS A 161 15.55 49.94 9.63
N GLU A 162 16.32 49.18 8.83
CA GLU A 162 16.20 49.23 7.37
C GLU A 162 14.98 48.43 6.86
N ASP A 163 14.49 48.78 5.67
CA ASP A 163 13.41 48.03 5.02
C ASP A 163 13.92 46.65 4.58
N GLU A 164 13.41 45.59 5.21
CA GLU A 164 13.77 44.21 4.91
C GLU A 164 12.90 43.55 3.83
N ARG A 165 12.06 44.32 3.13
CA ARG A 165 11.21 43.82 2.04
C ARG A 165 12.03 43.50 0.80
N ALA A 166 12.59 42.30 0.77
CA ALA A 166 13.11 41.68 -0.44
C ALA A 166 11.96 41.07 -1.24
N ILE A 167 11.70 41.56 -2.44
CA ILE A 167 10.72 40.94 -3.34
C ILE A 167 11.39 40.00 -4.35
N GLY A 168 12.70 40.16 -4.56
CA GLY A 168 13.50 39.37 -5.49
C GLY A 168 14.08 38.09 -4.91
N ASN A 169 14.17 37.95 -3.58
CA ASN A 169 14.65 36.73 -2.91
C ASN A 169 13.52 35.71 -2.74
N VAL A 170 13.57 34.66 -3.55
CA VAL A 170 12.48 33.70 -3.72
C VAL A 170 13.00 32.27 -3.73
N LEU A 171 12.39 31.43 -2.91
CA LEU A 171 12.46 29.97 -3.03
C LEU A 171 11.24 29.45 -3.79
N ARG A 172 11.49 28.61 -4.80
CA ARG A 172 10.47 27.96 -5.62
C ARG A 172 10.53 26.45 -5.41
N ILE A 173 9.47 25.88 -4.87
CA ILE A 173 9.35 24.44 -4.65
C ILE A 173 8.56 23.86 -5.82
N ASP A 174 9.13 22.85 -6.46
CA ASP A 174 8.58 22.22 -7.65
C ASP A 174 7.46 21.21 -7.28
N PRO A 175 6.33 21.19 -8.02
CA PRO A 175 5.27 20.18 -7.89
C PRO A 175 5.73 18.72 -8.02
N HIS A 176 6.89 18.46 -8.61
CA HIS A 176 7.50 17.13 -8.75
C HIS A 176 8.22 16.64 -7.48
N THR A 177 8.28 17.47 -6.44
CA THR A 177 8.67 17.03 -5.09
C THR A 177 7.85 15.81 -4.71
N ARG A 178 8.51 14.72 -4.33
CA ARG A 178 7.85 13.41 -4.19
C ARG A 178 8.39 12.58 -3.04
N LEU A 179 7.48 11.85 -2.39
CA LEU A 179 7.79 10.81 -1.42
C LEU A 179 7.65 9.45 -2.11
N THR A 180 8.71 8.65 -2.08
CA THR A 180 8.71 7.24 -2.49
C THR A 180 8.84 6.38 -1.25
N TYR A 181 8.00 5.37 -1.09
CA TYR A 181 8.05 4.44 0.04
C TYR A 181 7.41 3.11 -0.32
N GLY A 182 7.76 2.06 0.41
CA GLY A 182 7.02 0.82 0.44
C GLY A 182 6.39 0.56 1.81
N TYR A 183 5.44 -0.36 1.86
CA TYR A 183 4.84 -0.85 3.10
C TYR A 183 4.30 -2.27 2.88
N ASP A 184 4.07 -2.98 3.97
CA ASP A 184 3.43 -4.30 3.95
C ASP A 184 1.90 -4.15 3.99
N ALA A 185 1.23 -4.57 2.92
CA ALA A 185 -0.23 -4.47 2.81
C ALA A 185 -0.97 -5.31 3.86
N SER A 186 -0.37 -6.41 4.33
CA SER A 186 -0.98 -7.28 5.34
C SER A 186 -1.10 -6.59 6.71
N GLN A 187 -0.27 -5.59 6.96
CA GLN A 187 -0.24 -4.81 8.21
C GLN A 187 -1.30 -3.70 8.26
N LEU A 188 -2.04 -3.45 7.16
CA LEU A 188 -3.15 -2.51 7.19
C LEU A 188 -4.31 -3.07 8.04
N GLN A 189 -4.59 -2.38 9.15
CA GLN A 189 -5.59 -2.79 10.14
C GLN A 189 -6.93 -2.07 10.02
N ASP A 190 -7.03 -1.01 9.21
CA ASP A 190 -8.26 -0.22 9.16
C ASP A 190 -8.49 0.49 7.83
N VAL A 191 -9.76 0.82 7.59
CA VAL A 191 -10.20 1.49 6.36
C VAL A 191 -9.53 2.87 6.20
N GLY A 192 -9.29 3.61 7.29
CA GLY A 192 -8.65 4.92 7.25
C GLY A 192 -7.20 4.86 6.79
N ALA A 193 -6.44 3.87 7.26
CA ALA A 193 -5.05 3.64 6.87
C ALA A 193 -4.95 3.25 5.39
N ALA A 194 -5.84 2.36 4.91
CA ALA A 194 -5.92 2.00 3.51
C ALA A 194 -6.35 3.19 2.64
N TRP A 195 -7.28 4.02 3.13
CA TRP A 195 -7.72 5.24 2.45
C TRP A 195 -6.59 6.28 2.32
N ASN A 196 -5.84 6.52 3.39
CA ASN A 196 -4.67 7.40 3.39
C ASN A 196 -3.56 6.88 2.46
N ALA A 197 -3.47 5.57 2.26
CA ALA A 197 -2.50 4.95 1.36
C ALA A 197 -2.93 4.95 -0.14
N LEU A 198 -4.10 5.50 -0.47
CA LEU A 198 -4.56 5.59 -1.86
C LEU A 198 -3.61 6.46 -2.69
N PRO A 199 -3.16 5.98 -3.87
CA PRO A 199 -2.34 6.79 -4.77
C PRO A 199 -3.12 8.00 -5.33
N GLY A 200 -2.45 8.89 -6.07
CA GLY A 200 -3.12 9.98 -6.79
C GLY A 200 -4.09 9.49 -7.87
N LYS A 201 -3.81 8.31 -8.44
CA LYS A 201 -4.64 7.67 -9.48
C LYS A 201 -5.09 6.26 -9.08
N PRO A 202 -5.99 6.14 -8.08
CA PRO A 202 -6.40 4.85 -7.55
C PRO A 202 -7.12 4.01 -8.61
N GLY A 203 -6.86 2.70 -8.62
CA GLY A 203 -7.61 1.76 -9.45
C GLY A 203 -8.94 1.40 -8.80
N LEU A 204 -10.05 1.54 -9.53
CA LEU A 204 -11.39 1.13 -9.10
C LEU A 204 -11.83 -0.11 -9.88
N LEU A 205 -11.77 -1.28 -9.23
CA LEU A 205 -12.16 -2.55 -9.79
C LEU A 205 -13.67 -2.68 -9.88
N VAL A 206 -14.16 -3.11 -11.04
CA VAL A 206 -15.57 -3.40 -11.30
C VAL A 206 -15.72 -4.77 -11.95
N ALA A 207 -16.94 -5.33 -11.90
CA ALA A 207 -17.24 -6.62 -12.52
C ALA A 207 -16.89 -6.65 -14.03
N PRO A 208 -16.56 -7.83 -14.59
CA PRO A 208 -16.29 -7.97 -16.01
C PRO A 208 -17.55 -7.73 -16.85
N GLY A 209 -17.39 -7.19 -18.06
CA GLY A 209 -18.50 -7.03 -19.01
C GLY A 209 -19.50 -5.93 -18.64
N THR A 210 -20.80 -6.21 -18.79
CA THR A 210 -21.86 -5.22 -18.52
C THR A 210 -22.14 -5.12 -17.03
N LEU A 211 -22.04 -3.91 -16.47
CA LEU A 211 -22.32 -3.65 -15.06
C LEU A 211 -23.83 -3.60 -14.78
N SER A 212 -24.21 -4.04 -13.58
CA SER A 212 -25.54 -3.75 -13.04
C SER A 212 -25.74 -2.23 -12.88
N SER A 213 -26.99 -1.75 -12.94
CA SER A 213 -27.28 -0.33 -12.76
C SER A 213 -26.78 0.20 -11.41
N ALA A 214 -26.84 -0.61 -10.36
CA ALA A 214 -26.36 -0.25 -9.04
C ALA A 214 -24.83 -0.12 -9.00
N SER A 215 -24.11 -1.08 -9.57
CA SER A 215 -22.65 -1.05 -9.62
C SER A 215 -22.11 0.05 -10.52
N TYR A 216 -22.81 0.36 -11.61
CA TYR A 216 -22.49 1.51 -12.46
C TYR A 216 -22.65 2.85 -11.72
N ASP A 217 -23.81 3.08 -11.08
CA ASP A 217 -24.05 4.31 -10.30
C ASP A 217 -23.04 4.45 -9.15
N ALA A 218 -22.76 3.35 -8.45
CA ALA A 218 -21.76 3.32 -7.38
C ALA A 218 -20.36 3.70 -7.87
N ALA A 219 -19.88 3.07 -8.95
CA ALA A 219 -18.58 3.36 -9.53
C ALA A 219 -18.48 4.82 -10.01
N TRP A 220 -19.53 5.32 -10.66
CA TRP A 220 -19.61 6.71 -11.11
C TRP A 220 -19.50 7.69 -9.95
N ARG A 221 -20.31 7.53 -8.91
CA ARG A 221 -20.33 8.46 -7.76
C ARG A 221 -19.03 8.44 -6.98
N LEU A 222 -18.41 7.27 -6.82
CA LEU A 222 -17.09 7.14 -6.20
C LEU A 222 -16.00 7.84 -7.02
N GLY A 223 -16.02 7.69 -8.35
CA GLY A 223 -15.12 8.42 -9.25
C GLY A 223 -15.24 9.93 -9.07
N VAL A 224 -16.46 10.48 -9.10
CA VAL A 224 -16.72 11.91 -8.91
C VAL A 224 -16.27 12.39 -7.52
N ALA A 225 -16.45 11.57 -6.48
CA ALA A 225 -16.01 11.93 -5.13
C ALA A 225 -14.48 11.96 -4.99
N LEU A 226 -13.78 11.02 -5.64
CA LEU A 226 -12.31 10.99 -5.70
C LEU A 226 -11.78 12.25 -6.42
N GLU A 227 -12.41 12.66 -7.52
CA GLU A 227 -11.99 13.86 -8.25
C GLU A 227 -12.11 15.13 -7.40
N ARG A 228 -13.16 15.24 -6.58
CA ARG A 228 -13.35 16.38 -5.66
C ARG A 228 -12.26 16.51 -4.61
N ILE A 229 -11.58 15.41 -4.27
CA ILE A 229 -10.42 15.42 -3.36
C ILE A 229 -9.07 15.38 -4.10
N GLY A 230 -9.07 15.64 -5.40
CA GLY A 230 -7.86 15.70 -6.23
C GLY A 230 -7.33 14.35 -6.69
N LYS A 231 -8.07 13.25 -6.51
CA LYS A 231 -7.69 11.90 -6.98
C LYS A 231 -8.41 11.54 -8.27
N GLN A 232 -7.70 10.99 -9.25
CA GLN A 232 -8.29 10.59 -10.54
C GLN A 232 -8.41 9.07 -10.61
N ALA A 233 -9.60 8.54 -10.38
CA ALA A 233 -9.82 7.09 -10.39
C ALA A 233 -9.65 6.51 -11.81
N ARG A 234 -8.93 5.39 -11.91
CA ARG A 234 -8.86 4.57 -13.12
C ARG A 234 -9.88 3.45 -12.99
N ILE A 235 -10.90 3.43 -13.84
CA ILE A 235 -11.86 2.32 -13.86
C ILE A 235 -11.17 1.09 -14.44
N LEU A 236 -11.11 0.02 -13.65
CA LEU A 236 -10.49 -1.25 -14.00
C LEU A 236 -11.59 -2.31 -14.10
N PRO A 237 -12.06 -2.66 -15.31
CA PRO A 237 -12.88 -3.85 -15.45
C PRO A 237 -12.04 -5.07 -15.08
N PHE A 238 -12.60 -5.97 -14.28
CA PHE A 238 -11.95 -7.25 -14.03
C PHE A 238 -11.76 -7.98 -15.37
N PRO A 239 -10.54 -8.48 -15.67
CA PRO A 239 -10.27 -9.10 -16.97
C PRO A 239 -11.17 -10.31 -17.23
N ALA A 240 -11.58 -10.47 -18.48
CA ALA A 240 -12.23 -11.65 -19.00
C ALA A 240 -11.37 -12.34 -20.06
N VAL A 241 -11.72 -13.58 -20.39
CA VAL A 241 -11.11 -14.27 -21.54
C VAL A 241 -11.39 -13.47 -22.81
N GLN A 242 -10.40 -13.40 -23.70
CA GLN A 242 -10.32 -12.54 -24.89
C GLN A 242 -9.98 -11.06 -24.64
N ASP A 243 -9.85 -10.62 -23.38
CA ASP A 243 -9.34 -9.27 -23.10
C ASP A 243 -7.84 -9.18 -23.35
N SER A 244 -7.38 -8.01 -23.80
CA SER A 244 -5.96 -7.70 -23.94
C SER A 244 -5.43 -7.05 -22.66
N VAL A 245 -4.37 -7.63 -22.10
CA VAL A 245 -3.69 -7.12 -20.91
C VAL A 245 -2.22 -6.83 -21.21
N ASP A 246 -1.66 -5.82 -20.56
CA ASP A 246 -0.23 -5.51 -20.67
C ASP A 246 0.60 -6.33 -19.67
N LEU A 247 1.49 -7.18 -20.19
CA LEU A 247 2.39 -8.04 -19.41
C LEU A 247 3.80 -7.45 -19.26
N SER A 248 4.05 -6.22 -19.73
CA SER A 248 5.41 -5.63 -19.79
C SER A 248 6.15 -5.56 -18.45
N GLY A 249 5.42 -5.48 -17.33
CA GLY A 249 5.98 -5.45 -15.97
C GLY A 249 5.96 -6.80 -15.24
N LEU A 250 5.55 -7.89 -15.89
CA LEU A 250 5.32 -9.16 -15.23
C LEU A 250 6.64 -9.95 -15.07
N ASN A 251 6.95 -10.31 -13.83
CA ASN A 251 8.03 -11.22 -13.49
C ASN A 251 7.46 -12.52 -12.95
N ILE A 252 7.66 -13.60 -13.72
CA ILE A 252 7.15 -14.94 -13.39
C ILE A 252 8.31 -15.81 -12.89
N PRO A 253 8.29 -16.25 -11.62
CA PRO A 253 9.25 -17.23 -11.09
C PRO A 253 9.34 -18.48 -11.98
N ALA A 254 10.56 -18.99 -12.19
CA ALA A 254 10.81 -20.10 -13.10
C ALA A 254 10.03 -21.37 -12.72
N GLU A 255 9.84 -21.61 -11.43
CA GLU A 255 9.12 -22.74 -10.89
C GLU A 255 7.62 -22.69 -11.26
N LEU A 256 7.02 -21.50 -11.30
CA LEU A 256 5.61 -21.34 -11.65
C LEU A 256 5.32 -21.57 -13.13
N LYS A 257 6.32 -21.38 -14.01
CA LYS A 257 6.20 -21.63 -15.45
C LYS A 257 5.89 -23.09 -15.81
N GLN A 258 5.97 -24.01 -14.84
CA GLN A 258 5.52 -25.40 -15.04
C GLN A 258 3.99 -25.51 -15.16
N ILE A 259 3.26 -24.51 -14.65
CA ILE A 259 1.80 -24.43 -14.74
C ILE A 259 1.42 -23.74 -16.07
N PRO A 260 0.53 -24.32 -16.89
CA PRO A 260 0.15 -23.77 -18.19
C PRO A 260 -0.29 -22.30 -18.15
N ALA A 261 -1.07 -21.90 -17.15
CA ALA A 261 -1.51 -20.52 -16.97
C ALA A 261 -0.35 -19.52 -16.82
N PHE A 262 0.71 -19.89 -16.09
CA PHE A 262 1.88 -19.02 -15.93
C PHE A 262 2.80 -19.06 -17.16
N ALA A 263 2.92 -20.22 -17.80
CA ALA A 263 3.67 -20.36 -19.06
C ALA A 263 3.06 -19.52 -20.19
N GLY A 264 1.72 -19.49 -20.29
CA GLY A 264 0.99 -18.72 -21.31
C GLY A 264 1.21 -17.20 -21.19
N LEU A 265 1.49 -16.73 -19.98
CA LEU A 265 1.77 -15.32 -19.67
C LEU A 265 3.26 -14.94 -19.86
N GLU A 266 4.09 -15.86 -20.32
CA GLU A 266 5.49 -15.55 -20.63
C GLU A 266 5.58 -14.71 -21.92
N GLY A 267 5.75 -13.41 -21.76
CA GLY A 267 5.86 -12.48 -22.87
C GLY A 267 6.09 -11.05 -22.40
N LYS A 268 6.39 -10.15 -23.35
CA LYS A 268 6.45 -8.70 -23.10
C LYS A 268 5.42 -8.01 -23.99
N GLY A 269 4.67 -7.07 -23.41
CA GLY A 269 3.68 -6.28 -24.13
C GLY A 269 2.24 -6.79 -23.98
N GLN A 270 1.41 -6.46 -24.96
CA GLN A 270 -0.02 -6.80 -24.98
C GLN A 270 -0.24 -8.29 -25.25
N TYR A 271 -1.04 -8.93 -24.41
CA TYR A 271 -1.41 -10.34 -24.51
C TYR A 271 -2.92 -10.52 -24.38
N THR A 272 -3.50 -11.31 -25.27
CA THR A 272 -4.92 -11.69 -25.22
C THR A 272 -5.09 -12.92 -24.34
N LEU A 273 -5.85 -12.78 -23.26
CA LEU A 273 -6.15 -13.86 -22.32
C LEU A 273 -6.94 -14.98 -23.00
N ARG A 274 -6.52 -16.23 -22.80
CA ARG A 274 -7.09 -17.42 -23.46
C ARG A 274 -7.80 -18.35 -22.48
N ASP A 275 -7.40 -18.33 -21.21
CA ASP A 275 -7.87 -19.26 -20.18
C ASP A 275 -8.19 -18.49 -18.88
N PRO A 276 -9.32 -18.76 -18.20
CA PRO A 276 -9.59 -18.20 -16.88
C PRO A 276 -8.47 -18.43 -15.85
N ALA A 277 -7.71 -19.52 -15.96
CA ALA A 277 -6.57 -19.80 -15.09
C ALA A 277 -5.44 -18.77 -15.23
N GLU A 278 -5.27 -18.16 -16.42
CA GLU A 278 -4.31 -17.06 -16.63
C GLU A 278 -4.71 -15.83 -15.80
N ILE A 279 -6.01 -15.54 -15.67
CA ILE A 279 -6.50 -14.45 -14.82
C ILE A 279 -6.18 -14.73 -13.35
N GLY A 280 -6.38 -15.98 -12.90
CA GLY A 280 -5.99 -16.42 -11.56
C GLY A 280 -4.49 -16.28 -11.31
N ALA A 281 -3.66 -16.62 -12.31
CA ALA A 281 -2.21 -16.45 -12.24
C ALA A 281 -1.81 -14.97 -12.13
N LEU A 282 -2.46 -14.08 -12.89
CA LEU A 282 -2.23 -12.64 -12.80
C LEU A 282 -2.65 -12.06 -11.43
N LEU A 283 -3.76 -12.55 -10.86
CA LEU A 283 -4.20 -12.19 -9.51
C LEU A 283 -3.17 -12.61 -8.45
N MET A 284 -2.61 -13.82 -8.59
CA MET A 284 -1.59 -14.32 -7.68
C MET A 284 -0.29 -13.50 -7.75
N LEU A 285 0.11 -13.06 -8.95
CA LEU A 285 1.32 -12.25 -9.14
C LEU A 285 1.12 -10.80 -8.69
N GLY A 286 -0.08 -10.23 -8.89
CA GLY A 286 -0.43 -8.86 -8.45
C GLY A 286 0.34 -7.72 -9.15
N GLN A 287 1.08 -8.04 -10.22
CA GLN A 287 2.00 -7.10 -10.90
C GLN A 287 1.36 -6.39 -12.10
N THR A 288 0.22 -6.87 -12.61
CA THR A 288 -0.38 -6.40 -13.87
C THR A 288 -1.24 -5.15 -13.66
N PRO A 289 -1.08 -4.07 -14.46
CA PRO A 289 -1.84 -2.83 -14.29
C PRO A 289 -3.36 -2.98 -14.27
N ALA A 290 -3.90 -3.96 -14.99
CA ALA A 290 -5.34 -4.25 -15.05
C ALA A 290 -5.93 -4.77 -13.71
N LEU A 291 -5.08 -5.32 -12.84
CA LEU A 291 -5.46 -5.87 -11.53
C LEU A 291 -4.86 -5.05 -10.36
N GLN A 292 -4.17 -3.95 -10.65
CA GLN A 292 -3.67 -3.02 -9.65
C GLN A 292 -4.79 -2.09 -9.14
N ALA A 293 -5.79 -2.69 -8.52
CA ALA A 293 -6.88 -1.99 -7.87
C ALA A 293 -6.49 -1.59 -6.45
N ASP A 294 -7.09 -0.48 -5.99
CA ASP A 294 -7.04 -0.01 -4.61
C ASP A 294 -8.46 0.05 -4.00
N LEU A 295 -9.48 0.18 -4.85
CA LEU A 295 -10.90 0.19 -4.53
C LEU A 295 -11.61 -0.88 -5.36
N ALA A 296 -12.70 -1.45 -4.87
CA ALA A 296 -13.59 -2.33 -5.64
C ALA A 296 -15.06 -2.08 -5.30
N ILE A 297 -15.91 -2.21 -6.31
CA ILE A 297 -17.35 -2.35 -6.09
C ILE A 297 -17.63 -3.82 -5.78
N SER A 298 -18.13 -4.09 -4.59
CA SER A 298 -18.46 -5.45 -4.11
C SER A 298 -19.72 -5.99 -4.79
N ASP A 299 -19.62 -6.23 -6.09
CA ASP A 299 -20.67 -6.79 -6.95
C ASP A 299 -20.59 -8.32 -6.97
N PRO A 300 -21.71 -9.06 -6.88
CA PRO A 300 -21.71 -10.52 -6.93
C PRO A 300 -21.05 -11.12 -8.18
N GLN A 301 -21.17 -10.45 -9.33
CA GLN A 301 -20.54 -10.88 -10.58
C GLN A 301 -19.02 -10.71 -10.53
N LEU A 302 -18.52 -9.67 -9.87
CA LEU A 302 -17.08 -9.50 -9.62
C LEU A 302 -16.54 -10.63 -8.73
N LEU A 303 -17.21 -10.88 -7.59
CA LEU A 303 -16.79 -11.92 -6.65
C LEU A 303 -16.79 -13.30 -7.31
N LYS A 304 -17.84 -13.60 -8.10
CA LYS A 304 -17.90 -14.82 -8.90
C LYS A 304 -16.76 -14.93 -9.91
N ALA A 305 -16.44 -13.85 -10.63
CA ALA A 305 -15.36 -13.88 -11.62
C ALA A 305 -13.98 -14.12 -10.97
N ILE A 306 -13.74 -13.56 -9.79
CA ILE A 306 -12.53 -13.83 -8.99
C ILE A 306 -12.47 -15.31 -8.59
N ASP A 307 -13.58 -15.86 -8.09
CA ASP A 307 -13.64 -17.26 -7.68
C ASP A 307 -13.46 -18.23 -8.86
N ASP A 308 -14.14 -17.98 -9.98
CA ASP A 308 -14.05 -18.82 -11.19
C ASP A 308 -12.61 -18.83 -11.76
N ALA A 309 -11.92 -17.68 -11.77
CA ALA A 309 -10.52 -17.59 -12.20
C ALA A 309 -9.56 -18.36 -11.27
N MET A 310 -9.79 -18.29 -9.97
CA MET A 310 -9.00 -19.01 -8.98
C MET A 310 -9.29 -20.52 -8.95
N ASP A 311 -10.53 -20.94 -9.20
CA ASP A 311 -10.90 -22.34 -9.37
C ASP A 311 -10.23 -22.95 -10.60
N ALA A 312 -10.18 -22.22 -11.72
CA ALA A 312 -9.48 -22.65 -12.93
C ALA A 312 -7.97 -22.81 -12.68
N LEU A 313 -7.33 -21.88 -11.97
CA LEU A 313 -5.93 -22.01 -11.59
C LEU A 313 -5.70 -23.21 -10.66
N GLN A 314 -6.56 -23.38 -9.64
CA GLN A 314 -6.49 -24.50 -8.71
C GLN A 314 -6.53 -25.86 -9.43
N ALA A 315 -7.39 -25.99 -10.44
CA ALA A 315 -7.50 -27.21 -11.24
C ALA A 315 -6.20 -27.54 -11.98
N GLN A 316 -5.52 -26.54 -12.55
CA GLN A 316 -4.23 -26.76 -13.23
C GLN A 316 -3.12 -27.18 -12.25
N VAL A 317 -3.03 -26.53 -11.08
CA VAL A 317 -2.02 -26.88 -10.07
C VAL A 317 -2.28 -28.27 -9.48
N GLN A 318 -3.55 -28.62 -9.23
CA GLN A 318 -3.95 -29.94 -8.73
C GLN A 318 -3.54 -31.07 -9.68
N GLY A 319 -3.55 -30.82 -11.00
CA GLY A 319 -3.11 -31.78 -12.01
C GLY A 319 -1.60 -32.01 -12.06
N LEU A 320 -0.80 -31.08 -11.51
CA LEU A 320 0.67 -31.13 -11.52
C LEU A 320 1.26 -31.61 -10.19
N ASP A 321 0.79 -31.05 -9.08
CA ASP A 321 1.32 -31.31 -7.75
C ASP A 321 0.26 -31.05 -6.67
N ALA A 322 -0.16 -32.13 -6.01
CA ALA A 322 -1.18 -32.07 -4.94
C ALA A 322 -0.73 -31.26 -3.72
N THR A 323 0.57 -31.23 -3.41
CA THR A 323 1.11 -30.44 -2.29
C THR A 323 1.13 -28.95 -2.62
N ALA A 324 1.52 -28.59 -3.83
CA ALA A 324 1.43 -27.22 -4.32
C ALA A 324 -0.02 -26.74 -4.42
N ALA A 325 -0.95 -27.62 -4.81
CA ALA A 325 -2.37 -27.31 -4.85
C ALA A 325 -2.93 -27.02 -3.45
N ALA A 326 -2.48 -27.76 -2.42
CA ALA A 326 -2.83 -27.46 -1.04
C ALA A 326 -2.28 -26.10 -0.58
N ALA A 327 -1.02 -25.78 -0.94
CA ALA A 327 -0.43 -24.47 -0.65
C ALA A 327 -1.18 -23.31 -1.34
N LEU A 328 -1.56 -23.47 -2.61
CA LEU A 328 -2.38 -22.50 -3.32
C LEU A 328 -3.76 -22.33 -2.67
N GLY A 329 -4.38 -23.42 -2.22
CA GLY A 329 -5.64 -23.37 -1.49
C GLY A 329 -5.54 -22.56 -0.19
N GLN A 330 -4.47 -22.76 0.58
CA GLN A 330 -4.20 -21.97 1.80
C GLN A 330 -3.93 -20.49 1.49
N TRP A 331 -3.18 -20.21 0.42
CA TRP A 331 -2.95 -18.85 -0.05
C TRP A 331 -4.27 -18.17 -0.42
N ARG A 332 -5.10 -18.81 -1.25
CA ARG A 332 -6.41 -18.29 -1.65
C ARG A 332 -7.31 -18.04 -0.46
N GLU A 333 -7.31 -18.95 0.51
CA GLU A 333 -8.11 -18.79 1.73
C GLU A 333 -7.71 -17.52 2.49
N ARG A 334 -6.40 -17.30 2.69
CA ARG A 334 -5.88 -16.15 3.44
C ARG A 334 -5.94 -14.82 2.68
N HIS A 335 -5.68 -14.83 1.37
CA HIS A 335 -5.47 -13.62 0.56
C HIS A 335 -6.67 -13.23 -0.30
N ILE A 336 -7.72 -14.06 -0.35
CA ILE A 336 -8.92 -13.80 -1.15
C ILE A 336 -10.18 -14.16 -0.35
N LYS A 337 -10.40 -15.42 0.01
CA LYS A 337 -11.70 -15.87 0.57
C LYS A 337 -11.99 -15.28 1.94
N GLN A 338 -11.10 -15.39 2.93
CA GLN A 338 -11.35 -14.84 4.27
C GLN A 338 -11.52 -13.31 4.23
N PRO A 339 -10.65 -12.54 3.54
CA PRO A 339 -10.86 -11.10 3.42
C PRO A 339 -12.19 -10.71 2.76
N LEU A 340 -12.59 -11.39 1.67
CA LEU A 340 -13.84 -11.12 0.94
C LEU A 340 -15.10 -11.71 1.62
N ALA A 341 -14.97 -12.73 2.47
CA ALA A 341 -16.09 -13.24 3.26
C ALA A 341 -16.38 -12.31 4.44
N ASN A 342 -15.33 -11.70 4.99
CA ASN A 342 -15.43 -10.74 6.08
C ASN A 342 -15.86 -9.34 5.60
N SER A 343 -15.97 -9.07 4.30
CA SER A 343 -16.47 -7.78 3.78
C SER A 343 -18.00 -7.69 3.82
N THR A 344 -18.59 -7.88 5.00
CA THR A 344 -20.05 -7.86 5.18
C THR A 344 -20.63 -6.46 5.36
N GLU A 345 -19.77 -5.46 5.58
CA GLU A 345 -20.17 -4.08 5.88
C GLU A 345 -20.15 -3.16 4.64
N ASP A 346 -20.66 -1.94 4.81
CA ASP A 346 -20.77 -0.93 3.75
C ASP A 346 -19.43 -0.63 3.06
N VAL A 347 -18.37 -0.50 3.86
CA VAL A 347 -16.99 -0.40 3.41
C VAL A 347 -16.13 -1.32 4.23
N SER A 348 -15.26 -2.08 3.57
CA SER A 348 -14.38 -3.04 4.22
C SER A 348 -13.01 -3.10 3.56
N LEU A 349 -12.01 -3.35 4.39
CA LEU A 349 -10.65 -3.61 3.97
C LEU A 349 -10.48 -5.10 3.75
N ALA A 350 -10.18 -5.47 2.50
CA ALA A 350 -9.82 -6.81 2.09
C ALA A 350 -8.38 -6.85 1.55
N LEU A 351 -7.87 -8.05 1.34
CA LEU A 351 -6.73 -8.31 0.49
C LEU A 351 -7.23 -8.96 -0.79
N LEU A 352 -6.65 -8.58 -1.92
CA LEU A 352 -6.79 -9.28 -3.20
C LEU A 352 -5.38 -9.62 -3.67
N GLY A 353 -4.99 -10.87 -3.44
CA GLY A 353 -3.61 -11.31 -3.63
C GLY A 353 -2.67 -10.64 -2.63
N ASN A 354 -1.66 -9.91 -3.12
CA ASN A 354 -0.72 -9.15 -2.28
C ASN A 354 -1.12 -7.68 -2.06
N ARG A 355 -2.29 -7.26 -2.55
CA ARG A 355 -2.75 -5.87 -2.48
C ARG A 355 -3.87 -5.70 -1.47
N ALA A 356 -3.83 -4.58 -0.74
CA ALA A 356 -4.97 -4.10 0.02
C ALA A 356 -6.01 -3.49 -0.92
N LEU A 357 -7.27 -3.87 -0.69
CA LEU A 357 -8.41 -3.49 -1.49
C LEU A 357 -9.52 -2.97 -0.58
N LEU A 358 -9.98 -1.76 -0.84
CA LEU A 358 -11.16 -1.21 -0.19
C LEU A 358 -12.41 -1.61 -0.96
N MET A 359 -13.16 -2.55 -0.40
CA MET A 359 -14.41 -3.04 -0.95
C MET A 359 -15.56 -2.15 -0.49
N ILE A 360 -16.38 -1.71 -1.45
CA ILE A 360 -17.51 -0.82 -1.22
C ILE A 360 -18.74 -1.48 -1.81
N LYS A 361 -19.79 -1.64 -1.01
CA LYS A 361 -21.06 -2.17 -1.52
C LYS A 361 -21.74 -1.15 -2.45
N PRO A 362 -22.40 -1.58 -3.53
CA PRO A 362 -23.07 -0.67 -4.45
C PRO A 362 -24.05 0.29 -3.76
N GLU A 363 -24.88 -0.23 -2.85
CA GLU A 363 -25.87 0.53 -2.08
C GLU A 363 -25.25 1.54 -1.11
N SER A 364 -24.00 1.30 -0.70
CA SER A 364 -23.29 2.09 0.30
C SER A 364 -22.34 3.11 -0.31
N ALA A 365 -22.21 3.15 -1.64
CA ALA A 365 -21.36 4.11 -2.34
C ALA A 365 -21.66 5.56 -1.96
N ASN A 366 -22.94 5.93 -1.81
CA ASN A 366 -23.34 7.28 -1.36
C ASN A 366 -22.85 7.63 0.04
N LYS A 367 -22.85 6.63 0.92
CA LYS A 367 -22.44 6.77 2.30
C LYS A 367 -20.91 6.78 2.40
N ALA A 368 -20.24 5.95 1.60
CA ALA A 368 -18.80 5.92 1.45
C ALA A 368 -18.24 7.28 1.02
N ILE A 369 -19.02 8.09 0.28
CA ILE A 369 -18.64 9.47 -0.08
C ILE A 369 -18.54 10.40 1.14
N GLY A 370 -19.26 10.11 2.22
CA GLY A 370 -19.09 10.79 3.51
C GLY A 370 -17.72 10.57 4.14
N LEU A 371 -17.06 9.44 3.84
CA LEU A 371 -15.71 9.07 4.34
C LEU A 371 -14.61 10.04 3.89
N PHE A 372 -14.88 10.84 2.85
CA PHE A 372 -13.90 11.75 2.23
C PHE A 372 -13.68 13.04 3.06
N SER A 373 -14.43 13.23 4.14
CA SER A 373 -14.26 14.38 5.03
C SER A 373 -13.16 14.12 6.06
N SER A 374 -12.41 15.16 6.45
CA SER A 374 -11.32 15.09 7.44
C SER A 374 -11.74 14.52 8.81
N ALA A 375 -13.04 14.51 9.11
CA ALA A 375 -13.61 13.90 10.30
C ALA A 375 -13.49 12.36 10.30
N TRP A 376 -13.51 11.72 9.13
CA TRP A 376 -13.55 10.27 9.00
C TRP A 376 -12.20 9.58 9.22
N ASN A 377 -11.07 10.24 8.94
CA ASN A 377 -9.74 9.71 9.27
C ASN A 377 -9.56 9.42 10.77
N LYS A 378 -10.35 10.05 11.65
CA LYS A 378 -10.34 9.77 13.09
C LYS A 378 -11.28 8.61 13.48
N LEU A 379 -12.29 8.33 12.67
CA LEU A 379 -13.40 7.39 12.95
C LEU A 379 -13.23 6.03 12.24
N ALA A 380 -12.54 5.99 11.10
CA ALA A 380 -12.29 4.78 10.30
C ALA A 380 -11.19 3.87 10.88
N ARG A 381 -11.18 3.62 12.20
CA ARG A 381 -10.14 2.84 12.91
C ARG A 381 -10.37 1.32 12.91
N ASN A 382 -11.36 0.83 12.15
CA ASN A 382 -11.70 -0.60 12.05
C ASN A 382 -11.53 -1.10 10.61
N ARG A 383 -11.34 -2.42 10.43
CA ARG A 383 -11.29 -3.09 9.10
C ARG A 383 -12.62 -3.05 8.34
N GLN A 384 -13.73 -2.87 9.04
CA GLN A 384 -15.07 -2.85 8.48
C GLN A 384 -15.84 -1.68 9.08
N LEU A 385 -16.68 -1.05 8.28
CA LEU A 385 -17.47 0.11 8.67
C LEU A 385 -18.89 -0.04 8.18
N THR A 386 -19.84 -0.10 9.11
CA THR A 386 -21.25 0.18 8.83
C THR A 386 -21.45 1.69 8.85
N ILE A 387 -22.03 2.26 7.80
CA ILE A 387 -22.28 3.69 7.72
C ILE A 387 -23.78 3.90 8.04
N GLY A 388 -24.07 4.28 9.29
CA GLY A 388 -25.43 4.56 9.75
C GLY A 388 -26.06 5.73 8.99
N GLU A 389 -27.37 5.76 8.81
CA GLU A 389 -28.08 6.85 8.10
C GLU A 389 -27.79 8.25 8.69
N GLU A 390 -27.48 8.33 9.99
CA GLU A 390 -27.13 9.57 10.69
C GLU A 390 -25.66 10.01 10.53
N THR A 391 -24.80 9.19 9.92
CA THR A 391 -23.40 9.57 9.62
C THR A 391 -23.26 10.37 8.32
N ALA A 392 -24.38 10.76 7.71
CA ALA A 392 -24.45 11.82 6.71
C ALA A 392 -24.14 13.19 7.35
N MET A 393 -22.87 13.38 7.73
CA MET A 393 -22.28 14.59 8.32
C MET A 393 -22.87 14.98 9.68
N PRO A 394 -22.08 15.58 10.60
CA PRO A 394 -22.70 16.43 11.60
C PRO A 394 -23.35 17.58 10.82
N LEU A 395 -24.67 17.48 10.63
CA LEU A 395 -25.52 18.65 10.65
C LEU A 395 -25.11 19.47 11.88
N SER A 396 -25.08 20.79 11.81
CA SER A 396 -24.94 21.61 13.03
C SER A 396 -25.86 21.07 14.12
N GLU A 397 -25.60 21.30 15.41
CA GLU A 397 -26.48 20.82 16.50
C GLU A 397 -27.99 21.05 16.23
N ASP A 398 -28.35 22.06 15.42
CA ASP A 398 -29.70 22.38 14.95
C ASP A 398 -30.18 21.71 13.62
N GLY A 399 -29.50 20.70 13.08
CA GLY A 399 -29.98 19.96 11.90
C GLY A 399 -29.90 20.68 10.54
N ARG A 400 -29.12 21.78 10.42
CA ARG A 400 -29.08 22.62 9.21
C ARG A 400 -27.83 22.38 8.35
N VAL A 401 -28.04 22.35 7.02
CA VAL A 401 -26.97 22.30 6.01
C VAL A 401 -26.75 23.71 5.43
N ALA A 402 -25.50 24.19 5.43
CA ALA A 402 -25.16 25.43 4.75
C ALA A 402 -25.25 25.24 3.22
N LEU A 403 -26.09 26.03 2.55
CA LEU A 403 -26.32 25.98 1.09
C LEU A 403 -25.03 26.17 0.26
N THR A 404 -24.02 26.85 0.83
CA THR A 404 -22.68 26.98 0.23
C THR A 404 -21.95 25.65 0.05
N ARG A 405 -22.29 24.63 0.85
CA ARG A 405 -21.73 23.27 0.74
C ARG A 405 -22.42 22.41 -0.32
N LEU A 406 -23.57 22.85 -0.84
CA LEU A 406 -24.30 22.21 -1.94
C LEU A 406 -23.96 22.83 -3.31
N GLY A 407 -22.89 23.63 -3.39
CA GLY A 407 -22.41 24.20 -4.65
C GLY A 407 -23.17 25.45 -5.12
N GLY A 408 -24.09 25.99 -4.32
CA GLY A 408 -24.70 27.28 -4.58
C GLY A 408 -23.82 28.42 -4.07
N LYS A 409 -23.40 29.34 -4.94
CA LYS A 409 -22.95 30.68 -4.52
C LYS A 409 -24.20 31.50 -4.15
N PRO A 410 -24.42 31.88 -2.87
CA PRO A 410 -25.51 32.77 -2.53
C PRO A 410 -25.05 34.21 -2.79
N GLY A 411 -25.74 34.90 -3.70
CA GLY A 411 -25.71 36.36 -3.86
C GLY A 411 -24.62 36.91 -4.78
N THR A 412 -25.05 37.49 -5.89
CA THR A 412 -24.53 38.77 -6.41
C THR A 412 -24.87 39.90 -5.46
#